data_AF-X0Y610-F1
#
_entry.id   AF-X0Y610-F1
#
_cell.length_a   1.000
_cell.length_b   1.000
_cell.length_c   1.000
_cell.angle_alpha   90.00
_cell.angle_beta   90.00
_cell.angle_gamma   90.00
#
_symmetry.space_group_name_H-M   'P 1'
#
loop_
_entity.id
_entity.type
_entity.pdbx_description
1 polymer ?
#
loop_
_entity_poly.entity_id
_entity_poly.type
_entity_poly.pdbx_seq_one_letter_code
_entity_poly.pdbx_strand_id
1 'polypeptide(L)' 'DPVIVILWLLSRGKRVAYIDIDAHHGDGVQRAFYETNRVMTISLHESGNFLFPGSGFEGEMGEGEG' A
#
# COMPACT_ATOMS: atom_id res chain seq x y z
N ASP A 1 -2.30 -11.98 2.69
CA ASP A 1 -1.25 -12.23 3.71
C ASP A 1 -0.46 -10.98 4.12
N PRO A 2 0.00 -10.05 3.25
CA PRO A 2 0.84 -8.92 3.67
C PRO A 2 0.17 -8.04 4.73
N VAL A 3 -1.12 -7.72 4.55
CA VAL A 3 -1.91 -6.94 5.52
C VAL A 3 -1.89 -7.58 6.91
N ILE A 4 -2.01 -8.90 7.01
CA ILE A 4 -2.03 -9.61 8.30
C ILE A 4 -0.68 -9.52 9.00
N VAL A 5 0.42 -9.67 8.27
CA VAL A 5 1.78 -9.53 8.81
C VAL A 5 2.04 -8.09 9.25
N ILE A 6 1.60 -7.11 8.46
CA ILE A 6 1.72 -5.69 8.81
C ILE A 6 0.96 -5.41 10.10
N LEU A 7 -0.30 -5.85 10.23
CA LEU A 7 -1.09 -5.71 11.47
C LEU A 7 -0.38 -6.35 12.68
N TRP A 8 0.24 -7.51 12.50
CA TRP A 8 1.03 -8.18 13.54
C TRP A 8 2.30 -7.39 13.94
N LEU A 9 2.94 -6.68 13.02
CA LEU A 9 4.05 -5.76 13.33
C LEU A 9 3.54 -4.50 14.03
N LEU A 10 2.42 -3.94 13.58
CA LEU A 10 1.80 -2.77 14.19
C LEU A 10 1.37 -3.01 15.63
N SER A 11 0.86 -4.20 15.95
CA SER A 11 0.49 -4.58 17.33
C SER A 11 1.70 -4.66 18.28
N ARG A 12 2.92 -4.73 17.74
CA ARG A 12 4.19 -4.64 18.50
C ARG A 12 4.78 -3.23 18.50
N GLY A 13 3.98 -2.22 18.17
CA GLY A 13 4.39 -0.82 18.17
C GLY A 13 5.37 -0.45 17.04
N LYS A 14 5.51 -1.29 16.00
CA LYS A 14 6.35 -0.94 14.85
C LYS A 14 5.64 0.06 13.93
N ARG A 15 6.43 0.77 13.13
CA ARG A 15 6.01 1.39 11.87
C ARG A 15 6.59 0.55 10.73
N VAL A 16 5.86 0.45 9.63
CA VAL A 16 6.22 -0.47 8.53
C VAL A 16 6.31 0.31 7.22
N ALA A 17 7.36 0.02 6.44
CA ALA A 17 7.37 0.35 5.02
C ALA A 17 7.12 -0.96 4.26
N TYR A 18 6.04 -1.00 3.47
CA TYR A 18 5.72 -2.10 2.57
C TYR A 18 6.18 -1.72 1.16
N ILE A 19 7.14 -2.46 0.62
CA ILE A 19 7.68 -2.25 -0.72
C ILE A 19 7.19 -3.38 -1.60
N ASP A 20 6.40 -3.03 -2.61
CA ASP A 20 5.82 -3.92 -3.60
C ASP A 20 6.52 -3.71 -4.95
N ILE A 21 7.04 -4.80 -5.51
CA ILE A 21 7.72 -4.82 -6.81
C ILE A 21 7.01 -5.76 -7.79
N ASP A 22 5.78 -6.19 -7.47
CA ASP A 22 4.93 -6.91 -8.42
C ASP A 22 4.55 -5.98 -9.59
N ALA A 23 4.31 -6.57 -10.77
CA ALA A 23 3.90 -5.81 -11.94
C ALA A 23 2.53 -5.13 -11.77
N HIS A 24 1.67 -5.67 -10.89
CA HIS A 24 0.37 -5.10 -10.57
C HIS A 24 0.45 -4.17 -9.37
N HIS A 25 -0.38 -3.12 -9.37
CA HIS A 25 -0.51 -2.27 -8.20
C HIS A 25 -0.98 -3.10 -6.98
N GLY A 26 -0.27 -2.95 -5.86
CA GLY A 26 -0.62 -3.51 -4.55
C GLY A 26 -1.84 -2.84 -3.88
N ASP A 27 -2.92 -2.68 -4.63
CA ASP A 27 -4.13 -1.92 -4.29
C ASP A 27 -4.78 -2.35 -2.97
N GLY A 28 -4.82 -3.66 -2.71
CA GLY A 28 -5.37 -4.20 -1.47
C GLY A 28 -4.58 -3.79 -0.22
N VAL A 29 -3.26 -3.68 -0.33
CA VAL A 29 -2.41 -3.24 0.79
C VAL A 29 -2.48 -1.72 0.94
N GLN A 30 -2.45 -0.97 -0.16
CA GLN A 30 -2.68 0.48 -0.14
C GLN A 30 -4.01 0.82 0.54
N ARG A 31 -5.11 0.20 0.10
CA ARG A 31 -6.45 0.45 0.66
C ARG A 31 -6.56 0.11 2.14
N ALA A 32 -5.88 -0.92 2.60
CA ALA A 32 -5.91 -1.33 4.01
C ALA A 32 -5.28 -0.29 4.96
N PHE A 33 -4.39 0.57 4.45
CA PHE A 33 -3.61 1.51 5.27
C PHE A 33 -3.65 2.96 4.76
N TYR A 34 -4.59 3.28 3.88
CA TYR A 34 -4.65 4.57 3.17
C TYR A 34 -4.77 5.79 4.09
N GLU A 35 -5.31 5.61 5.29
CA GLU A 35 -5.58 6.68 6.26
C GLU A 35 -4.60 6.71 7.45
N THR A 36 -3.46 6.01 7.39
CA THR A 36 -2.52 5.92 8.53
C THR A 36 -1.04 6.13 8.21
N ASN A 37 -0.41 7.11 8.87
CA ASN A 37 1.04 7.28 8.87
C ASN A 37 1.86 6.14 9.53
N ARG A 38 1.22 5.09 10.03
CA ARG A 38 1.94 3.95 10.64
C ARG A 38 2.46 2.95 9.61
N VAL A 39 1.94 2.98 8.39
CA VAL A 39 2.37 2.12 7.28
C VAL A 39 2.55 2.96 6.02
N MET A 40 3.73 2.92 5.43
CA MET A 40 3.99 3.52 4.12
C MET A 40 3.96 2.43 3.06
N THR A 41 3.06 2.54 2.07
CA THR A 41 3.02 1.63 0.92
C THR A 41 3.74 2.24 -0.26
N ILE A 42 4.74 1.55 -0.79
CA ILE A 42 5.50 1.92 -1.97
C ILE A 42 5.32 0.79 -2.98
N SER A 43 4.67 1.06 -4.11
CA SER A 43 4.45 0.05 -5.14
C SER A 43 4.98 0.57 -6.47
N LEU A 44 5.81 -0.24 -7.14
CA LEU A 44 6.27 0.00 -8.50
C LEU A 44 5.60 -1.01 -9.40
N HIS A 45 4.72 -0.55 -10.29
CA HIS A 45 3.86 -1.39 -11.12
C HIS A 45 3.65 -0.76 -12.51
N GLU A 46 3.13 -1.55 -13.45
CA GLU A 46 2.65 -1.01 -14.73
C GLU A 46 1.42 -0.15 -14.51
N SER A 47 1.22 0.87 -15.34
CA SER A 47 0.13 1.82 -15.16
C SER A 47 -1.24 1.13 -15.17
N GLY A 48 -2.13 1.60 -14.28
CA GLY A 48 -3.55 1.18 -14.26
C GLY A 48 -4.30 1.45 -15.58
N ASN A 49 -3.74 2.26 -16.48
CA ASN A 49 -4.26 2.42 -17.84
C ASN A 49 -4.15 1.14 -18.69
N PHE A 50 -3.19 0.27 -18.39
CA PHE A 50 -2.82 -0.87 -19.22
C PHE A 50 -2.88 -2.22 -18.50
N LEU A 51 -2.68 -2.23 -17.19
CA LEU A 51 -2.69 -3.46 -16.40
C LEU A 51 -3.70 -3.36 -15.24
N PHE A 52 -4.32 -4.50 -14.92
CA PHE A 52 -5.09 -4.65 -13.69
C PHE A 52 -4.23 -4.22 -12.49
N PRO A 53 -4.77 -3.57 -11.44
CA PRO A 53 -6.19 -3.37 -11.09
C PRO A 53 -6.84 -2.08 -11.61
N GLY A 54 -6.14 -1.25 -12.37
CA GLY A 54 -6.69 0.03 -12.83
C GLY A 54 -6.61 1.18 -11.82
N SER A 55 -5.73 1.05 -10.82
CA SER A 55 -5.41 2.07 -9.80
C SER A 55 -3.89 2.20 -9.63
N GLY A 56 -3.44 2.99 -8.67
CA GLY A 56 -2.02 3.23 -8.38
C GLY A 56 -1.46 4.43 -9.12
N PHE A 57 -2.32 5.40 -9.47
CA PHE A 57 -1.87 6.64 -10.10
C PHE A 57 -1.11 7.53 -9.11
N GLU A 58 -0.26 8.41 -9.62
CA GLU A 58 0.61 9.28 -8.82
C GLU A 58 -0.15 10.23 -7.87
N GLY A 59 -1.44 10.46 -8.12
CA GLY A 59 -2.33 11.24 -7.24
C GLY A 59 -2.87 10.47 -6.02
N GLU A 60 -2.71 9.15 -5.98
CA GLU A 60 -3.15 8.31 -4.86
C GLU A 60 -2.11 8.33 -3.72
N MET A 61 -2.08 9.44 -2.98
CA MET A 61 -1.03 9.73 -1.98
C MET A 61 -1.44 9.51 -0.51
N GLY A 62 -2.55 8.80 -0.25
CA GLY A 62 -3.12 8.66 1.09
C GLY A 62 -4.22 9.67 1.39
N GLU A 63 -4.84 9.55 2.57
CA GLU A 63 -5.89 10.46 3.06
C GLU A 63 -5.75 10.71 4.56
N GLY A 64 -6.12 11.92 5.03
CA GLY A 64 -6.10 12.25 6.45
C GLY A 64 -4.70 12.20 7.06
N GLU A 65 -4.50 11.31 8.04
CA GLU A 65 -3.19 11.08 8.68
C GLU A 65 -2.27 10.16 7.86
N GLY A 66 -2.77 9.59 6.75
CA GLY A 66 -2.06 8.68 5.85
C GLY A 66 -1.02 9.35 4.98
#